data_AF-A0A972QI65-F1
#
_entry.id   AF-A0A972QI65-F1
#
_cell.length_a   1.000
_cell.length_b   1.000
_cell.length_c   1.000
_cell.angle_alpha   90.00
_cell.angle_beta   90.00
_cell.angle_gamma   90.00
#
_symmetry.space_group_name_H-M   'P 1'
#
loop_
_entity.id
_entity.type
_entity.pdbx_description
1 polymer ?
#
loop_
_entity_poly.entity_id
_entity_poly.type
_entity_poly.pdbx_seq_one_letter_code
_entity_poly.pdbx_strand_id
1 'polypeptide(L)' 'MKIVKLCQAGTCCPVVKVADSKVEIGEDENTCTLTMEQWQILKEKILKKEL' A
#
# COMPACT_ATOMS: atom_id res chain seq x y z
N MET A 1 4.95 13.28 0.12
CA MET A 1 4.69 11.87 0.49
C MET A 1 3.48 11.82 1.41
N LYS A 2 2.41 11.12 1.01
CA LYS A 2 1.19 10.97 1.80
C LYS A 2 1.23 9.63 2.54
N ILE A 3 0.96 9.65 3.85
CA ILE A 3 0.88 8.44 4.67
C ILE A 3 -0.59 8.11 4.92
N VAL A 4 -1.01 6.89 4.60
CA VAL A 4 -2.34 6.37 4.85
C VAL A 4 -2.24 5.28 5.90
N LYS A 5 -2.95 5.46 7.02
CA LYS A 5 -3.12 4.45 8.06
C LYS A 5 -4.43 3.72 7.80
N LEU A 6 -4.37 2.40 7.70
CA LEU A 6 -5.53 1.58 7.39
C LEU A 6 -6.45 1.37 8.60
N CYS A 7 -5.90 1.38 9.81
CA CYS A 7 -6.67 1.30 11.05
C CYS A 7 -6.58 2.59 11.86
N GLN A 8 -7.63 2.84 12.65
CA GLN A 8 -7.73 3.99 13.53
C GLN A 8 -6.69 3.98 14.64
N ALA A 9 -6.31 2.80 15.15
CA ALA A 9 -5.30 2.65 16.20
C ALA A 9 -3.88 2.96 15.70
N GLY A 10 -3.63 2.80 14.40
CA GLY A 10 -2.33 3.07 13.79
C GLY A 10 -1.19 2.14 14.23
N THR A 11 -1.51 1.02 14.89
CA THR A 11 -0.53 0.08 15.48
C THR A 11 -0.71 -1.38 15.03
N CYS A 12 -1.81 -1.71 14.36
CA CYS A 12 -2.15 -3.09 14.01
C CYS A 12 -2.42 -3.33 12.52
N CYS A 13 -2.26 -2.32 11.67
CA CYS A 13 -2.43 -2.48 10.24
C CYS A 13 -1.29 -1.81 9.46
N PRO A 14 -0.92 -2.39 8.30
CA PRO A 14 0.14 -1.89 7.46
C PRO A 14 0.01 -0.41 7.13
N VAL A 15 1.16 0.26 7.14
CA VAL A 15 1.25 1.65 6.72
C VAL A 15 1.42 1.70 5.22
N VAL A 16 0.61 2.52 4.56
CA VAL A 16 0.73 2.77 3.11
C VAL A 16 1.34 4.16 2.92
N LYS A 17 2.54 4.23 2.34
CA LYS A 17 3.21 5.49 1.98
C LYS A 17 3.11 5.69 0.48
N VAL A 18 2.47 6.77 0.06
CA VAL A 18 2.31 7.13 -1.35
C VAL A 18 3.24 8.29 -1.68
N ALA A 19 4.15 8.04 -2.62
CA ALA A 19 5.00 9.05 -3.26
C ALA A 19 4.63 9.16 -4.75
N ASP A 20 5.27 10.11 -5.45
CA ASP A 20 4.90 10.40 -6.85
C ASP A 20 5.24 9.24 -7.80
N SER A 21 6.28 8.46 -7.51
CA SER A 21 6.79 7.38 -8.36
C SER A 21 6.60 5.98 -7.79
N LYS A 22 6.26 5.85 -6.50
CA LYS A 22 6.15 4.55 -5.82
C LYS A 22 5.18 4.56 -4.66
N VAL A 23 4.74 3.37 -4.28
CA VAL A 23 3.97 3.10 -3.07
C VAL A 23 4.72 2.08 -2.22
N GLU A 24 4.89 2.36 -0.94
CA GLU A 24 5.44 1.42 0.04
C GLU A 24 4.32 0.96 0.97
N ILE A 25 4.24 -0.35 1.22
CA ILE A 25 3.18 -0.95 2.05
C ILE A 25 3.81 -2.00 2.96
N GLY A 26 3.51 -1.96 4.25
CA GLY A 26 3.91 -3.01 5.19
C GLY A 26 4.01 -2.54 6.63
N GLU A 27 4.60 -3.42 7.45
CA GLU A 27 4.91 -3.20 8.87
C GLU A 27 6.34 -3.68 9.13
N ASP A 28 7.11 -2.89 9.89
CA ASP A 28 8.49 -3.18 10.27
C ASP A 28 9.37 -3.64 9.08
N GLU A 29 9.93 -4.85 9.16
CA GLU A 29 10.81 -5.42 8.12
C GLU A 29 10.03 -6.09 6.98
N ASN A 30 8.72 -6.32 7.15
CA ASN A 30 7.86 -6.91 6.12
C ASN A 30 7.21 -5.81 5.28
N THR A 31 8.00 -5.22 4.39
CA THR A 31 7.57 -4.13 3.51
C THR A 31 7.75 -4.48 2.03
N CYS A 32 6.80 -4.04 1.22
CA CYS A 32 6.83 -4.15 -0.23
C CYS A 32 6.83 -2.75 -0.85
N THR A 33 7.66 -2.54 -1.87
CA THR A 33 7.67 -1.31 -2.66
C THR A 33 7.17 -1.62 -4.07
N LEU A 34 6.16 -0.89 -4.50
CA LEU A 34 5.56 -1.02 -5.83
C LEU A 34 5.82 0.26 -6.62
N THR A 35 6.09 0.12 -7.93
CA THR A 35 5.96 1.25 -8.85
C THR A 35 4.51 1.73 -8.92
N MET A 36 4.27 2.94 -9.41
CA MET A 36 2.89 3.41 -9.61
C MET A 36 2.08 2.50 -10.53
N GLU A 37 2.69 1.94 -11.57
CA GLU A 37 2.03 0.99 -12.48
C GLU A 37 1.61 -0.29 -11.75
N GLN A 38 2.53 -0.91 -11.02
CA GLN A 38 2.26 -2.11 -10.22
C GLN A 38 1.16 -1.85 -9.18
N TRP A 39 1.16 -0.67 -8.56
CA TRP A 39 0.13 -0.25 -7.63
C TRP A 39 -1.26 -0.13 -8.28
N GLN A 40 -1.36 0.43 -9.48
CA GLN A 40 -2.65 0.48 -10.20
C GLN A 40 -3.16 -0.93 -10.53
N ILE A 41 -2.28 -1.80 -11.04
CA ILE A 41 -2.62 -3.20 -11.36
C ILE A 41 -3.12 -3.93 -10.11
N LEU A 42 -2.43 -3.78 -8.97
CA LEU A 42 -2.84 -4.40 -7.72
C LEU A 42 -4.24 -3.94 -7.29
N LYS A 43 -4.50 -2.62 -7.31
CA LYS A 43 -5.81 -2.07 -6.97
C LYS A 43 -6.91 -2.60 -7.88
N GLU A 44 -6.67 -2.64 -9.18
CA GLU A 44 -7.64 -3.17 -10.15
C GLU A 44 -7.98 -4.63 -9.86
N LYS A 45 -6.97 -5.47 -9.60
CA LYS A 45 -7.15 -6.88 -9.26
C LYS A 45 -7.97 -7.09 -7.99
N ILE A 46 -7.68 -6.33 -6.93
CA ILE A 46 -8.44 -6.37 -5.67
C ILE A 46 -9.90 -5.97 -5.91
N LEU A 47 -10.15 -4.88 -6.64
CA LEU A 47 -11.51 -4.41 -6.93
C LEU A 47 -12.31 -5.42 -7.77
N LYS A 48 -11.63 -6.14 -8.68
CA LYS A 48 -12.22 -7.22 -9.48
C LYS A 48 -12.36 -8.56 -8.73
N LYS A 49 -11.85 -8.66 -7.50
CA LYS A 49 -11.78 -9.91 -6.71
C LYS A 49 -11.01 -11.03 -7.42
N GLU A 50 -9.97 -10.66 -8.16
CA GLU A 50 -9.03 -11.59 -8.79
C GLU A 50 -7.88 -11.99 -7.84
N LEU A 51 -7.80 -11.32 -6.69
CA LEU A 51 -6.89 -11.51 -5.57
C LEU A 51 -7.66 -11.35 -4.26
#